data_AF-A0A1E7L5Q8-F1
#
_entry.id   AF-A0A1E7L5Q8-F1
#
_cell.length_a   1.000
_cell.length_b   1.000
_cell.length_c   1.000
_cell.angle_alpha   90.00
_cell.angle_beta   90.00
_cell.angle_gamma   90.00
#
_symmetry.space_group_name_H-M   'P 1'
#
loop_
_entity.id
_entity.type
_entity.pdbx_description
1 polymer ?
#
loop_
_entity_poly.entity_id
_entity_poly.type
_entity_poly.pdbx_seq_one_letter_code
_entity_poly.pdbx_strand_id
1 'polypeptide(L)'
;MKSPPEVIEAFAAFPQLVSTKQIAAATGRSIPGVQNWVSLPGFPGSPSREGRTKLRDKDAVLAWYLKQPFASTDRRGPRGLAEAARNAAPHRDRLTDAETARALKVTPATVRYYANTYTPESSAAPFPEADEDGRREWVAVRDWLLRYSRSGRPVSTSAGLGPALKPGSRTA
;
A
#
# COMPACT_ATOMS: atom_id res chain seq x y z
N MET A 1 -5.23 -3.42 11.27
CA MET A 1 -6.63 -3.14 10.91
C MET A 1 -7.40 -4.42 11.13
N LYS A 2 -8.64 -4.31 11.64
CA LYS A 2 -9.52 -5.46 11.82
C LYS A 2 -10.04 -5.93 10.46
N SER A 3 -10.24 -7.23 10.33
CA SER A 3 -10.91 -7.87 9.20
C SER A 3 -12.41 -7.52 9.19
N PRO A 4 -13.12 -7.59 8.04
CA PRO A 4 -14.55 -7.35 7.96
C PRO A 4 -15.39 -8.13 8.98
N PRO A 5 -15.16 -9.44 9.24
CA PRO A 5 -15.89 -10.14 10.27
C PRO A 5 -15.69 -9.53 11.66
N GLU A 6 -14.44 -9.22 12.04
CA GLU A 6 -14.12 -8.57 13.33
C GLU A 6 -14.72 -7.15 13.42
N VAL A 7 -14.83 -6.44 12.30
CA VAL A 7 -15.50 -5.13 12.26
C VAL A 7 -17.00 -5.29 12.46
N ILE A 8 -17.64 -6.22 11.76
CA ILE A 8 -19.08 -6.50 11.90
C ILE A 8 -19.41 -6.84 13.35
N GLU A 9 -18.63 -7.73 13.96
CA GLU A 9 -18.77 -8.12 15.37
C GLU A 9 -18.57 -6.92 16.31
N ALA A 10 -17.54 -6.10 16.08
CA ALA A 10 -17.29 -4.92 16.90
C ALA A 10 -18.40 -3.87 16.77
N PHE A 11 -19.01 -3.70 15.59
CA PHE A 11 -20.16 -2.85 15.40
C PHE A 11 -21.39 -3.40 16.13
N ALA A 12 -21.61 -4.72 16.17
CA ALA A 12 -22.75 -5.32 16.87
C ALA A 12 -22.81 -4.96 18.36
N ALA A 13 -21.66 -4.75 19.01
CA ALA A 13 -21.56 -4.36 20.41
C ALA A 13 -21.89 -2.87 20.69
N PHE A 14 -22.07 -2.03 19.65
CA PHE A 14 -22.32 -0.61 19.81
C PHE A 14 -23.81 -0.24 19.70
N PRO A 15 -24.23 0.88 20.34
CA PRO A 15 -25.57 1.43 20.18
C PRO A 15 -25.83 1.85 18.72
N GLN A 16 -27.10 2.06 18.37
CA GLN A 16 -27.50 2.43 17.01
C GLN A 16 -26.85 3.73 16.53
N LEU A 17 -26.54 4.64 17.45
CA LEU A 17 -25.85 5.89 17.15
C LEU A 17 -24.39 5.80 17.62
N VAL A 18 -23.46 5.89 16.68
CA VAL A 18 -22.02 5.76 16.93
C VAL A 18 -21.29 7.08 16.68
N SER A 19 -20.36 7.38 17.58
CA SER A 19 -19.41 8.48 17.47
C SER A 19 -18.22 8.10 16.58
N THR A 20 -17.48 9.10 16.10
CA THR A 20 -16.21 8.89 15.40
C THR A 20 -15.22 8.03 16.19
N LYS A 21 -15.20 8.17 17.52
CA LYS A 21 -14.32 7.38 18.41
C LYS A 21 -14.71 5.89 18.41
N GLN A 22 -16.00 5.59 18.47
CA GLN A 22 -16.50 4.22 18.40
C GLN A 22 -16.23 3.59 17.03
N ILE A 23 -16.44 4.35 15.94
CA ILE A 23 -16.11 3.89 14.58
C ILE A 23 -14.61 3.56 14.45
N ALA A 24 -13.74 4.42 14.99
CA ALA A 24 -12.30 4.19 15.01
C ALA A 24 -11.92 2.91 15.77
N ALA A 25 -12.53 2.69 16.95
CA ALA A 25 -12.32 1.49 17.76
C ALA A 25 -12.84 0.20 17.08
N ALA A 26 -14.03 0.26 16.45
CA ALA A 26 -14.59 -0.88 15.72
C ALA A 26 -13.74 -1.27 14.51
N THR A 27 -13.18 -0.29 13.79
CA THR A 27 -12.43 -0.54 12.55
C THR A 27 -10.92 -0.73 12.76
N GLY A 28 -10.42 -0.41 13.97
CA GLY A 28 -8.99 -0.41 14.27
C GLY A 28 -8.21 0.66 13.49
N ARG A 29 -8.86 1.79 13.19
CA ARG A 29 -8.27 2.95 12.52
C ARG A 29 -8.06 4.11 13.48
N SER A 30 -7.20 5.04 13.11
CA SER A 30 -7.01 6.27 13.87
C SER A 30 -8.23 7.19 13.72
N ILE A 31 -8.50 8.00 14.74
CA ILE A 31 -9.58 9.00 14.72
C ILE A 31 -9.44 9.96 13.53
N PRO A 32 -8.26 10.54 13.23
CA PRO A 32 -8.09 11.37 12.03
C PRO A 32 -8.39 10.61 10.73
N GLY A 33 -8.03 9.33 10.67
CA GLY A 33 -8.33 8.48 9.51
C GLY A 33 -9.83 8.31 9.27
N VAL A 34 -10.63 8.25 10.33
CA VAL A 34 -12.10 8.20 10.25
C VAL A 34 -12.70 9.59 9.98
N GLN A 35 -12.12 10.66 10.52
CA GLN A 35 -12.58 12.04 10.24
C GLN A 35 -12.48 12.37 8.74
N ASN A 36 -11.44 11.89 8.06
CA ASN A 36 -11.29 12.04 6.61
C ASN A 36 -12.40 11.36 5.79
N TRP A 37 -13.14 10.41 6.37
CA TRP A 37 -14.26 9.77 5.68
C TRP A 37 -15.43 10.70 5.44
N VAL A 38 -15.56 11.77 6.24
CA VAL A 38 -16.61 12.78 6.05
C VAL A 38 -16.54 13.45 4.68
N SER A 39 -15.35 13.51 4.09
CA SER A 39 -15.13 14.06 2.75
C SER A 39 -15.32 13.03 1.64
N LEU A 40 -15.54 11.76 1.96
CA LEU A 40 -15.71 10.71 0.96
C LEU A 40 -17.17 10.64 0.47
N PRO A 41 -17.38 10.43 -0.84
CA PRO A 41 -18.72 10.28 -1.40
C PRO A 41 -19.55 9.20 -0.70
N GLY A 42 -20.80 9.53 -0.40
CA GLY A 42 -21.76 8.61 0.20
C GLY A 42 -21.48 8.24 1.66
N PHE A 43 -20.51 8.88 2.33
CA PHE A 43 -20.32 8.64 3.76
C PHE A 43 -21.55 9.12 4.56
N PRO A 44 -22.06 8.32 5.52
CA PRO A 44 -23.28 8.67 6.25
C PRO A 44 -23.18 10.01 6.96
N GLY A 45 -24.24 10.80 6.78
CA GLY A 45 -24.46 12.05 7.52
C GLY A 45 -24.60 11.80 9.03
N SER A 46 -24.68 12.89 9.78
CA SER A 46 -24.85 12.84 11.24
C SER A 46 -26.27 13.26 11.61
N PRO A 47 -27.22 12.31 11.73
CA PRO A 47 -28.63 12.63 12.02
C PRO A 47 -28.82 13.20 13.42
N SER A 48 -27.86 12.99 14.32
CA SER A 48 -27.93 13.47 15.70
C SER A 48 -26.57 13.97 16.21
N ARG A 49 -26.61 14.77 17.28
CA ARG A 49 -25.44 15.24 18.01
C ARG A 49 -25.69 15.12 19.51
N GLU A 50 -24.65 14.71 20.22
CA GLU A 50 -24.62 14.72 21.67
C GLU A 50 -23.54 15.73 22.11
N GLY A 51 -23.97 16.91 22.54
CA GLY A 51 -23.10 18.06 22.74
C GLY A 51 -22.33 18.42 21.46
N ARG A 52 -20.99 18.35 21.52
CA ARG A 52 -20.11 18.59 20.36
C ARG A 52 -19.86 17.34 19.50
N THR A 53 -20.31 16.18 19.96
CA THR A 53 -20.05 14.90 19.30
C THR A 53 -21.10 14.64 18.23
N LYS A 54 -20.67 14.49 16.97
CA LYS A 54 -21.53 14.05 15.87
C LYS A 54 -21.75 12.54 15.96
N LEU A 55 -23.01 12.14 16.02
CA LEU A 55 -23.43 10.74 16.05
C LEU A 55 -23.95 10.33 14.66
N ARG A 56 -23.68 9.09 14.27
CA ARG A 56 -24.04 8.51 12.98
C ARG A 56 -24.78 7.21 13.17
N ASP A 57 -25.67 6.91 12.23
CA ASP A 57 -26.32 5.60 12.20
C ASP A 57 -25.27 4.51 11.99
N LYS A 58 -25.26 3.54 12.90
CA LYS A 58 -24.32 2.44 12.97
C LYS A 58 -24.35 1.59 11.71
N ASP A 59 -25.54 1.22 11.27
CA ASP A 59 -25.74 0.28 10.15
C ASP A 59 -25.39 0.95 8.82
N ALA A 60 -25.72 2.23 8.68
CA ALA A 60 -25.31 3.04 7.52
C ALA A 60 -23.78 3.14 7.44
N VAL A 61 -23.09 3.35 8.57
CA VAL A 61 -21.61 3.42 8.60
C VAL A 61 -21.00 2.06 8.26
N LEU A 62 -21.52 0.96 8.84
CA LEU A 62 -21.05 -0.38 8.55
C LEU A 62 -21.26 -0.75 7.07
N ALA A 63 -22.46 -0.49 6.53
CA ALA A 63 -22.78 -0.76 5.13
C ALA A 63 -21.90 0.06 4.18
N TRP A 64 -21.65 1.33 4.49
CA TRP A 64 -20.70 2.15 3.72
C TRP A 64 -19.28 1.61 3.82
N TYR A 65 -18.82 1.25 5.03
CA TYR A 65 -17.47 0.73 5.29
C TYR A 65 -17.20 -0.55 4.48
N LEU A 66 -18.11 -1.51 4.50
CA LEU A 66 -17.94 -2.79 3.80
C LEU A 66 -17.87 -2.64 2.27
N LYS A 67 -18.46 -1.57 1.70
CA LYS A 67 -18.32 -1.23 0.29
C LYS A 67 -16.97 -0.58 -0.05
N GLN A 68 -16.21 -0.15 0.96
CA GLN A 68 -14.97 0.54 0.71
C GLN A 68 -13.89 -0.43 0.27
N PRO A 69 -13.08 -0.06 -0.74
CA PRO A 69 -11.98 -0.89 -1.18
C PRO A 69 -10.96 -1.22 -0.08
N PHE A 70 -10.86 -0.36 0.95
CA PHE A 70 -9.97 -0.57 2.09
C PHE A 70 -10.52 -1.47 3.20
N ALA A 71 -11.80 -1.85 3.15
CA ALA A 71 -12.37 -2.86 4.02
C ALA A 71 -12.06 -4.27 3.51
N SER A 72 -11.73 -4.42 2.23
CA SER A 72 -11.39 -5.72 1.65
C SER A 72 -10.19 -6.37 2.37
N THR A 73 -10.37 -7.62 2.81
CA THR A 73 -9.31 -8.50 3.34
C THR A 73 -8.23 -8.81 2.31
N ASP A 74 -8.54 -8.64 1.01
CA ASP A 74 -7.60 -8.90 -0.07
C ASP A 74 -6.50 -7.83 -0.17
N ARG A 75 -6.66 -6.66 0.46
CA ARG A 75 -5.64 -5.62 0.42
C ARG A 75 -4.53 -5.94 1.42
N ARG A 76 -3.45 -6.49 0.89
CA ARG A 76 -2.18 -6.60 1.63
C ARG A 76 -1.64 -5.19 1.88
N GLY A 77 -1.27 -4.90 3.12
CA GLY A 77 -0.47 -3.72 3.42
C GLY A 77 0.92 -3.82 2.75
N PRO A 78 1.81 -2.84 2.96
CA PRO A 78 3.19 -2.93 2.46
C PRO A 78 3.94 -4.17 2.98
N ARG A 79 3.46 -4.78 4.07
CA ARG A 79 3.90 -6.09 4.55
C ARG A 79 3.24 -7.18 3.70
N GLY A 80 4.06 -8.00 3.03
CA GLY A 80 3.61 -9.11 2.17
C GLY A 80 3.66 -8.82 0.67
N LEU A 81 4.19 -7.66 0.25
CA LEU A 81 4.38 -7.31 -1.16
C LEU A 81 5.29 -8.30 -1.91
N ALA A 82 6.35 -8.79 -1.27
CA ALA A 82 7.21 -9.79 -1.90
C ALA A 82 6.47 -11.11 -2.17
N GLU A 83 5.62 -11.56 -1.25
CA GLU A 83 4.82 -12.75 -1.46
C GLU A 83 3.76 -12.53 -2.54
N ALA A 84 3.12 -11.35 -2.56
CA ALA A 84 2.23 -10.96 -3.66
C ALA A 84 2.96 -10.95 -5.02
N ALA A 85 4.18 -10.42 -5.07
CA ALA A 85 5.02 -10.41 -6.26
C ALA A 85 5.49 -11.81 -6.68
N ARG A 86 5.67 -12.76 -5.74
CA ARG A 86 5.96 -14.17 -6.09
C ARG A 86 4.79 -14.83 -6.79
N ASN A 87 3.57 -14.58 -6.30
CA ASN A 87 2.35 -15.26 -6.73
C ASN A 87 1.66 -14.59 -7.92
N ALA A 88 1.93 -13.31 -8.17
CA ALA A 88 1.36 -12.58 -9.29
C ALA A 88 1.99 -13.04 -10.62
N ALA A 89 1.14 -13.51 -11.53
CA ALA A 89 1.48 -13.87 -12.90
C ALA A 89 0.63 -13.03 -13.88
N PRO A 90 0.94 -11.73 -14.04
CA PRO A 90 0.25 -10.89 -15.00
C PRO A 90 0.50 -11.39 -16.43
N HIS A 91 -0.51 -11.24 -17.30
CA HIS A 91 -0.45 -11.70 -18.70
C HIS A 91 0.45 -10.84 -19.61
N ARG A 92 0.99 -9.74 -19.10
CA ARG A 92 1.79 -8.77 -19.85
C ARG A 92 3.11 -8.52 -19.15
N ASP A 93 4.16 -8.35 -19.95
CA ASP A 93 5.51 -8.11 -19.44
C ASP A 93 5.71 -6.68 -18.94
N ARG A 94 4.92 -5.72 -19.46
CA ARG A 94 4.96 -4.31 -19.06
C ARG A 94 3.60 -3.86 -18.52
N LEU A 95 3.62 -3.25 -17.35
CA LEU A 95 2.42 -2.86 -16.61
C LEU A 95 2.46 -1.37 -16.25
N THR A 96 1.33 -0.71 -16.37
CA THR A 96 1.10 0.62 -15.78
C THR A 96 1.12 0.56 -14.25
N ASP A 97 1.19 1.71 -13.58
CA ASP A 97 1.04 1.81 -12.11
C ASP A 97 -0.25 1.13 -11.62
N ALA A 98 -1.34 1.31 -12.36
CA ALA A 98 -2.65 0.76 -12.02
C ALA A 98 -2.69 -0.76 -12.15
N GLU A 99 -2.10 -1.30 -13.22
CA GLU A 99 -2.01 -2.75 -13.44
C GLU A 99 -1.05 -3.40 -12.43
N THR A 100 0.08 -2.77 -12.15
CA THR A 100 1.03 -3.20 -11.12
C THR A 100 0.36 -3.24 -9.74
N ALA A 101 -0.38 -2.19 -9.39
CA ALA A 101 -1.13 -2.12 -8.15
C ALA A 101 -2.19 -3.22 -8.06
N ARG A 102 -2.90 -3.50 -9.16
CA ARG A 102 -3.88 -4.58 -9.25
C ARG A 102 -3.22 -5.95 -9.06
N ALA A 103 -2.11 -6.22 -9.74
CA ALA A 103 -1.37 -7.47 -9.63
C ALA A 103 -0.88 -7.72 -8.19
N LEU A 104 -0.45 -6.67 -7.51
CA LEU A 104 0.05 -6.72 -6.13
C LEU A 104 -1.05 -6.59 -5.06
N LYS A 105 -2.32 -6.41 -5.46
CA LYS A 105 -3.46 -6.10 -4.58
C LYS A 105 -3.22 -4.89 -3.65
N VAL A 106 -2.53 -3.86 -4.14
CA VAL A 106 -2.28 -2.58 -3.44
C VAL A 106 -2.93 -1.40 -4.15
N THR A 107 -2.72 -0.18 -3.64
CA THR A 107 -3.22 1.03 -4.29
C THR A 107 -2.22 1.58 -5.32
N PRO A 108 -2.66 2.24 -6.40
CA PRO A 108 -1.75 2.91 -7.33
C PRO A 108 -0.84 3.95 -6.64
N ALA A 109 -1.36 4.62 -5.60
CA ALA A 109 -0.58 5.55 -4.78
C ALA A 109 0.59 4.86 -4.07
N THR A 110 0.46 3.58 -3.70
CA THR A 110 1.56 2.80 -3.13
C THR A 110 2.67 2.55 -4.15
N VAL A 111 2.32 2.22 -5.40
CA VAL A 111 3.30 2.04 -6.48
C VAL A 111 4.01 3.36 -6.77
N ARG A 112 3.25 4.45 -6.88
CA ARG A 112 3.80 5.80 -7.08
C ARG A 112 4.70 6.26 -5.93
N TYR A 113 4.34 5.92 -4.69
CA TYR A 113 5.20 6.16 -3.54
C TYR A 113 6.56 5.50 -3.70
N TYR A 114 6.63 4.23 -4.15
CA TYR A 114 7.91 3.57 -4.39
C TYR A 114 8.72 4.26 -5.49
N ALA A 115 8.08 4.58 -6.60
CA ALA A 115 8.72 5.30 -7.71
C ALA A 115 9.32 6.65 -7.26
N ASN A 116 8.58 7.42 -6.45
CA ASN A 116 9.02 8.74 -6.00
C ASN A 116 10.02 8.69 -4.84
N THR A 117 9.98 7.64 -4.02
CA THR A 117 10.82 7.53 -2.82
C THR A 117 12.16 6.89 -3.12
N TYR A 118 12.20 5.93 -4.05
CA TYR A 118 13.38 5.15 -4.40
C TYR A 118 13.83 5.48 -5.82
N THR A 119 14.27 6.72 -6.03
CA THR A 119 14.83 7.18 -7.30
C THR A 119 16.31 6.80 -7.40
N PRO A 120 16.93 6.87 -8.60
CA PRO A 120 18.37 6.65 -8.77
C PRO A 120 19.24 7.53 -7.86
N GLU A 121 18.76 8.73 -7.54
CA GLU A 121 19.45 9.69 -6.67
C GLU A 121 19.25 9.41 -5.18
N SER A 122 18.09 8.87 -4.79
CA SER A 122 17.72 8.69 -3.38
C SER A 122 18.00 7.27 -2.85
N SER A 123 18.30 6.31 -3.72
CA SER A 123 18.42 4.90 -3.33
C SER A 123 19.46 4.12 -4.12
N ALA A 124 20.26 3.32 -3.39
CA ALA A 124 21.20 2.37 -3.96
C ALA A 124 20.54 1.21 -4.72
N ALA A 125 19.24 0.97 -4.53
CA ALA A 125 18.48 0.09 -5.41
C ALA A 125 17.19 0.83 -5.82
N PRO A 126 17.23 1.64 -6.88
CA PRO A 126 16.09 2.42 -7.32
C PRO A 126 14.95 1.51 -7.76
N PHE A 127 13.72 2.00 -7.57
CA PHE A 127 12.53 1.38 -8.13
C PHE A 127 12.61 1.45 -9.66
N PRO A 128 12.19 0.41 -10.40
CA PRO A 128 12.30 0.39 -11.85
C PRO A 128 11.65 1.61 -12.50
N GLU A 129 12.34 2.19 -13.48
CA GLU A 129 11.83 3.32 -14.25
C GLU A 129 10.69 2.88 -15.17
N ALA A 130 9.80 3.82 -15.45
CA ALA A 130 8.80 3.64 -16.48
C ALA A 130 9.38 3.96 -17.86
N ASP A 131 8.86 3.33 -18.90
CA ASP A 131 9.05 3.78 -20.27
C ASP A 131 8.26 5.05 -20.59
N GLU A 132 8.36 5.50 -21.84
CA GLU A 132 7.68 6.70 -22.35
C GLU A 132 6.15 6.64 -22.18
N ASP A 133 5.58 5.43 -22.15
CA ASP A 133 4.14 5.18 -21.95
C ASP A 133 3.74 5.07 -20.47
N GLY A 134 4.67 5.27 -19.53
CA GLY A 134 4.41 5.13 -18.09
C GLY A 134 4.28 3.68 -17.63
N ARG A 135 4.83 2.72 -18.37
CA ARG A 135 4.78 1.27 -18.06
C ARG A 135 6.12 0.78 -17.56
N ARG A 136 6.08 -0.18 -16.64
CA ARG A 136 7.27 -0.79 -16.03
C ARG A 136 7.34 -2.26 -16.34
N GLU A 137 8.54 -2.75 -16.52
CA GLU A 137 8.78 -4.19 -16.70
C GLU A 137 8.43 -4.94 -15.40
N TRP A 138 7.49 -5.88 -15.51
CA TRP A 138 7.00 -6.64 -14.36
C TRP A 138 8.10 -7.45 -13.68
N VAL A 139 9.00 -8.07 -14.46
CA VAL A 139 10.12 -8.84 -13.93
C VAL A 139 11.02 -7.96 -13.06
N ALA A 140 11.36 -6.76 -13.54
CA ALA A 140 12.16 -5.80 -12.78
C ALA A 140 11.46 -5.36 -11.48
N VAL A 141 10.16 -5.07 -11.53
CA VAL A 141 9.35 -4.69 -10.36
C VAL A 141 9.28 -5.82 -9.34
N ARG A 142 9.03 -7.05 -9.80
CA ARG A 142 8.98 -8.25 -8.97
C ARG A 142 10.32 -8.46 -8.26
N ASP A 143 11.42 -8.47 -9.01
CA ASP A 143 12.74 -8.69 -8.44
C ASP A 143 13.13 -7.59 -7.45
N TRP A 144 12.78 -6.34 -7.74
CA TRP A 144 12.97 -5.24 -6.81
C TRP A 144 12.22 -5.46 -5.49
N LEU A 145 10.93 -5.84 -5.54
CA LEU A 145 10.13 -6.12 -4.34
C LEU A 145 10.67 -7.30 -3.53
N LEU A 146 11.16 -8.35 -4.21
CA LEU A 146 11.79 -9.49 -3.57
C LEU A 146 13.05 -9.09 -2.82
N ARG A 147 13.92 -8.27 -3.43
CA ARG A 147 15.12 -7.73 -2.77
C ARG A 147 14.75 -6.84 -1.59
N TYR A 148 13.85 -5.88 -1.81
CA TYR A 148 13.41 -4.92 -0.79
C TYR A 148 12.87 -5.60 0.48
N SER A 149 12.14 -6.70 0.33
CA SER A 149 11.57 -7.45 1.47
C SER A 149 12.59 -8.17 2.34
N ARG A 150 13.73 -8.60 1.77
CA ARG A 150 14.77 -9.35 2.50
C ARG A 150 15.58 -8.46 3.42
N SER A 151 15.66 -7.18 3.10
CA SER A 151 16.65 -6.29 3.67
C SER A 151 16.06 -5.17 4.52
N GLY A 152 14.74 -4.94 4.47
CA GLY A 152 14.07 -3.84 5.21
C GLY A 152 14.48 -2.42 4.76
N ARG A 153 15.55 -2.34 3.98
CA ARG A 153 16.11 -1.24 3.18
C ARG A 153 16.87 -1.88 2.02
N PRO A 154 16.89 -1.30 0.81
CA PRO A 154 17.61 -1.91 -0.30
C PRO A 154 19.08 -2.17 0.04
N VAL A 155 19.52 -3.42 -0.11
CA VAL A 155 20.93 -3.80 0.05
C VAL A 155 21.71 -3.14 -1.08
N SER A 156 22.68 -2.29 -0.75
CA SER A 156 23.72 -1.86 -1.69
C SER A 156 24.37 -3.11 -2.25
N THR A 157 23.97 -3.51 -3.46
CA THR A 157 24.62 -4.60 -4.17
C THR A 157 25.79 -3.97 -4.92
N SER A 158 26.92 -3.84 -4.24
CA SER A 158 28.19 -3.62 -4.93
C SER A 158 28.51 -4.89 -5.72
N ALA A 159 28.15 -4.90 -7.00
CA ALA A 159 28.61 -5.90 -7.93
C ALA A 159 29.19 -5.19 -9.15
N GLY A 160 30.52 -5.21 -9.24
CA GLY A 160 31.21 -5.30 -10.53
C GLY A 160 31.79 -4.02 -11.13
N LEU A 161 32.80 -3.42 -10.48
CA LEU A 161 33.97 -2.96 -11.23
C LEU A 161 35.11 -3.91 -10.92
N GLY A 162 35.42 -4.80 -11.87
CA GLY A 162 36.57 -5.69 -11.77
C GLY A 162 37.89 -4.90 -11.71
N PRO A 163 38.93 -5.43 -11.05
CA PRO A 163 40.23 -4.78 -11.08
C PRO A 163 40.80 -4.87 -12.50
N ALA A 164 41.04 -3.72 -13.11
CA ALA A 164 41.80 -3.61 -14.35
C ALA A 164 43.25 -4.04 -14.08
N LEU A 165 43.54 -5.31 -14.36
CA LEU A 165 44.89 -5.79 -14.63
C LEU A 165 45.38 -5.15 -15.92
N LYS A 166 46.48 -4.40 -15.86
CA LYS A 166 47.39 -4.16 -16.99
C LYS A 166 48.79 -3.77 -16.49
N PRO A 167 49.85 -3.96 -17.30
CA PRO A 167 50.85 -4.99 -17.10
C PRO A 167 52.23 -4.40 -16.75
N GLY A 168 53.15 -5.29 -16.37
CA GLY A 168 54.49 -4.94 -15.92
C GLY A 168 55.34 -4.16 -16.91
N SER A 169 56.25 -3.37 -16.34
CA SER A 169 57.53 -3.02 -16.95
C SER A 169 58.60 -3.13 -15.88
N ARG A 170 59.43 -4.17 -16.04
CA ARG A 170 60.68 -4.39 -15.32
C ARG A 170 61.79 -4.22 -16.33
N THR A 171 62.65 -3.21 -16.14
CA THR A 171 63.99 -3.05 -16.74
C THR A 171 64.52 -1.73 -16.20
N ALA A 172 65.77 -1.56 -15.80
CA ALA A 172 66.89 -2.43 -15.44
C ALA A 172 67.81 -1.55 -14.58
#